data_AF-A0A954YVH0-F1
#
_entry.id   AF-A0A954YVH0-F1
#
_cell.length_a   1.000
_cell.length_b   1.000
_cell.length_c   1.000
_cell.angle_alpha   90.00
_cell.angle_beta   90.00
_cell.angle_gamma   90.00
#
_symmetry.space_group_name_H-M   'P 1'
#
loop_
_entity.id
_entity.type
_entity.pdbx_description
1 polymer ?
#
loop_
_entity_poly.entity_id
_entity_poly.type
_entity_poly.pdbx_seq_one_letter_code
_entity_poly.pdbx_strand_id
1 'polypeptide(L)'
;MRIGRNSPISGHVVGVRYRRLGFHGGGLLSGGIMGRGIDFLVRGFSVCLMLAAGCSLDARVDLAAASAMDELAGSVETVVKEYHGEIDRGDDAMEAAVVDAFVARVRRDVSDDALVDSHSEAFRSAMQRVRDDRAVEMNRYRAALDNVDLVREVARGLRRLATESMSFEDDARRYLFSLLESASSGATTPGT
;
A
#
# COMPACT_ATOMS: atom_id res chain seq x y z
N MET A 1 19.09 -41.39 -50.89
CA MET A 1 19.37 -40.10 -50.23
C MET A 1 18.04 -39.60 -49.65
N ARG A 2 17.78 -39.82 -48.36
CA ARG A 2 16.50 -39.52 -47.70
C ARG A 2 16.61 -38.21 -46.93
N ILE A 3 15.80 -37.23 -47.32
CA ILE A 3 15.66 -35.92 -46.69
C ILE A 3 14.97 -36.13 -45.34
N GLY A 4 15.72 -35.87 -44.27
CA GLY A 4 15.27 -35.98 -42.88
C GLY A 4 14.29 -34.85 -42.52
N ARG A 5 13.24 -35.24 -41.81
CA ARG A 5 12.10 -34.41 -41.42
C ARG A 5 12.51 -33.28 -40.47
N ASN A 6 12.08 -32.07 -40.81
CA ASN A 6 11.96 -30.93 -39.90
C ASN A 6 10.98 -31.28 -38.77
N SER A 7 11.49 -31.38 -37.54
CA SER A 7 10.66 -31.34 -36.34
C SER A 7 10.50 -29.88 -35.90
N PRO A 8 9.27 -29.36 -35.74
CA PRO A 8 9.09 -28.06 -35.14
C PRO A 8 9.42 -28.17 -33.65
N ILE A 9 10.53 -27.54 -33.24
CA ILE A 9 10.84 -27.30 -31.84
C ILE A 9 9.79 -26.30 -31.34
N SER A 10 8.67 -26.83 -30.85
CA SER A 10 7.67 -26.09 -30.11
C SER A 10 8.30 -25.72 -28.76
N GLY A 11 9.03 -24.61 -28.75
CA GLY A 11 9.49 -23.99 -27.53
C GLY A 11 8.25 -23.57 -26.74
N HIS A 12 7.90 -24.36 -25.73
CA HIS A 12 7.03 -23.94 -24.64
C HIS A 12 7.75 -22.80 -23.93
N VAL A 13 7.65 -21.59 -24.49
CA VAL A 13 7.80 -20.36 -23.74
C VAL A 13 6.71 -20.47 -22.69
N VAL A 14 7.11 -20.72 -21.44
CA VAL A 14 6.25 -20.51 -20.27
C VAL A 14 5.96 -19.03 -20.30
N GLY A 15 4.93 -18.66 -21.05
CA GLY A 15 4.36 -17.34 -21.04
C GLY A 15 3.79 -17.19 -19.65
N VAL A 16 4.61 -16.62 -18.75
CA VAL A 16 4.11 -15.83 -17.64
C VAL A 16 3.30 -14.73 -18.33
N ARG A 17 2.02 -15.05 -18.59
CA ARG A 17 1.02 -14.07 -18.97
C ARG A 17 0.96 -13.17 -17.76
N TYR A 18 1.77 -12.13 -17.74
CA TYR A 18 1.37 -10.87 -17.14
C TYR A 18 0.05 -10.56 -17.84
N ARG A 19 -1.04 -10.99 -17.20
CA ARG A 19 -2.39 -10.59 -17.52
C ARG A 19 -2.36 -9.09 -17.27
N ARG A 20 -1.91 -8.36 -18.30
CA ARG A 20 -2.08 -6.92 -18.45
C ARG A 20 -3.55 -6.74 -18.16
N LEU A 21 -3.86 -6.29 -16.95
CA LEU A 21 -5.21 -5.90 -16.56
C LEU A 21 -5.48 -4.70 -17.45
N GLY A 22 -5.92 -4.98 -18.68
CA GLY A 22 -6.52 -4.02 -19.57
C GLY A 22 -7.69 -3.49 -18.79
N PHE A 23 -7.53 -2.26 -18.31
CA PHE A 23 -8.60 -1.42 -17.82
C PHE A 23 -9.50 -1.13 -19.02
N HIS A 24 -10.29 -2.14 -19.40
CA HIS A 24 -11.36 -1.98 -20.37
C HIS A 24 -12.38 -1.07 -19.72
N GLY A 25 -12.51 0.14 -20.25
CA GLY A 25 -13.66 0.99 -20.05
C GLY A 25 -14.92 0.24 -20.47
N GLY A 26 -15.55 -0.41 -19.50
CA GLY A 26 -16.84 -1.06 -19.64
C GLY A 26 -17.94 -0.01 -19.50
N GLY A 27 -18.46 0.45 -20.63
CA GLY A 27 -19.82 0.92 -20.69
C GLY A 27 -20.80 -0.23 -20.45
N LEU A 28 -21.91 0.10 -19.79
CA LEU A 28 -23.19 -0.62 -19.83
C LEU A 28 -23.20 -2.10 -19.45
N LEU A 29 -23.30 -2.39 -18.15
CA LEU A 29 -24.14 -3.49 -17.67
C LEU A 29 -25.00 -3.01 -16.50
N SER A 30 -26.19 -2.54 -16.88
CA SER A 30 -27.39 -2.52 -16.06
C SER A 30 -27.77 -3.95 -15.64
N GLY A 31 -28.12 -4.13 -14.36
CA GLY A 31 -28.93 -5.27 -13.93
C GLY A 31 -28.32 -6.22 -12.89
N GLY A 32 -28.54 -5.94 -11.60
CA GLY A 32 -29.27 -6.92 -10.78
C GLY A 32 -28.57 -7.65 -9.62
N ILE A 33 -27.24 -7.72 -9.51
CA ILE A 33 -26.60 -8.55 -8.45
C ILE A 33 -25.55 -7.79 -7.61
N MET A 34 -25.19 -6.56 -8.02
CA MET A 34 -24.18 -5.72 -7.36
C MET A 34 -24.71 -4.87 -6.17
N GLY A 35 -25.94 -5.08 -5.70
CA GLY A 35 -26.54 -4.26 -4.64
C GLY A 35 -26.03 -4.58 -3.23
N ARG A 36 -25.71 -5.85 -2.93
CA ARG A 36 -25.43 -6.27 -1.54
C ARG A 36 -24.04 -5.92 -1.02
N GLY A 37 -23.04 -5.76 -1.90
CA GLY A 37 -21.67 -5.42 -1.50
C GLY A 37 -21.51 -3.95 -1.11
N ILE A 38 -22.19 -3.06 -1.83
CA ILE A 38 -22.14 -1.61 -1.59
C ILE A 38 -22.88 -1.27 -0.28
N ASP A 39 -23.99 -1.97 0.02
CA ASP A 39 -24.71 -1.80 1.28
C ASP A 39 -23.85 -2.13 2.51
N PHE A 40 -22.90 -3.07 2.40
CA PHE A 40 -21.99 -3.42 3.51
C PHE A 40 -20.93 -2.35 3.75
N LEU A 41 -20.36 -1.79 2.68
CA LEU A 41 -19.41 -0.68 2.75
C LEU A 41 -20.08 0.60 3.26
N VAL A 42 -21.28 0.94 2.77
CA VAL A 42 -22.01 2.15 3.17
C VAL A 42 -22.52 2.03 4.62
N ARG A 43 -23.01 0.86 5.05
CA ARG A 43 -23.42 0.65 6.45
C ARG A 43 -22.24 0.60 7.42
N GLY A 44 -21.13 -0.05 7.04
CA GLY A 44 -19.91 -0.06 7.84
C GLY A 44 -19.32 1.35 8.01
N PHE A 45 -19.25 2.12 6.93
CA PHE A 45 -18.76 3.49 6.97
C PHE A 45 -19.67 4.42 7.79
N SER A 46 -20.99 4.24 7.72
CA SER A 46 -21.96 5.00 8.53
C SER A 46 -21.84 4.73 10.03
N VAL A 47 -21.58 3.47 10.43
CA VAL A 47 -21.32 3.13 11.85
C VAL A 47 -20.00 3.75 12.33
N CYS A 48 -18.94 3.71 11.51
CA CYS A 48 -17.69 4.42 11.82
C CYS A 48 -17.90 5.94 11.91
N LEU A 49 -18.72 6.53 11.03
CA LEU A 49 -19.02 7.96 11.03
C LEU A 49 -19.85 8.37 12.25
N MET A 50 -20.83 7.55 12.68
CA MET A 50 -21.59 7.80 13.90
C MET A 50 -20.75 7.62 15.17
N LEU A 51 -19.81 6.68 15.19
CA LEU A 51 -18.84 6.55 16.28
C LEU A 51 -17.88 7.75 16.32
N ALA A 52 -17.48 8.27 15.17
CA ALA A 52 -16.63 9.47 15.09
C ALA A 52 -17.38 10.77 15.45
N ALA A 53 -18.69 10.84 15.22
CA ALA A 53 -19.47 12.07 15.38
C ALA A 53 -20.01 12.31 16.81
N GLY A 54 -19.85 11.38 17.77
CA GLY A 54 -20.49 11.53 19.09
C GLY A 54 -19.81 10.92 20.31
N CYS A 55 -18.75 10.11 20.16
CA CYS A 55 -18.10 9.44 21.30
C CYS A 55 -16.61 9.80 21.48
N SER A 56 -16.08 10.77 20.73
CA SER A 56 -14.64 11.04 20.58
C SER A 56 -14.05 12.03 21.58
N LEU A 57 -14.68 12.27 22.74
CA LEU A 57 -14.10 13.17 23.74
C LEU A 57 -13.34 12.47 24.87
N ASP A 58 -13.17 11.15 24.81
CA ASP A 58 -12.31 10.45 25.78
C ASP A 58 -10.90 10.32 25.21
N ALA A 59 -9.93 11.03 25.82
CA ALA A 59 -8.52 10.99 25.46
C ALA A 59 -7.93 9.57 25.39
N ARG A 60 -8.53 8.62 26.12
CA ARG A 60 -8.14 7.20 26.07
C ARG A 60 -8.40 6.58 24.71
N VAL A 61 -9.47 6.98 24.04
CA VAL A 61 -9.81 6.51 22.69
C VAL A 61 -8.78 7.03 21.68
N ASP A 62 -8.37 8.30 21.79
CA ASP A 62 -7.36 8.88 20.91
C ASP A 62 -5.98 8.22 21.09
N LEU A 63 -5.59 7.91 22.34
CA LEU A 63 -4.36 7.15 22.61
C LEU A 63 -4.41 5.72 22.05
N ALA A 64 -5.55 5.05 22.19
CA ALA A 64 -5.76 3.71 21.64
C ALA A 64 -5.73 3.74 20.10
N ALA A 65 -6.40 4.71 19.49
CA ALA A 65 -6.40 4.93 18.04
C ALA A 65 -4.99 5.20 17.52
N ALA A 66 -4.23 6.09 18.19
CA ALA A 66 -2.85 6.36 17.83
C ALA A 66 -1.95 5.12 17.90
N SER A 67 -2.12 4.29 18.95
CA SER A 67 -1.37 3.04 19.10
C SER A 67 -1.72 2.03 18.01
N ALA A 68 -3.00 1.92 17.66
CA ALA A 68 -3.46 1.07 16.56
C ALA A 68 -2.93 1.53 15.20
N MET A 69 -2.87 2.86 14.95
CA MET A 69 -2.31 3.41 13.71
C MET A 69 -0.81 3.17 13.59
N ASP A 70 -0.06 3.28 14.69
CA ASP A 70 1.38 3.04 14.71
C ASP A 70 1.70 1.56 14.45
N GLU A 71 0.95 0.65 15.07
CA GLU A 71 1.04 -0.80 14.82
C GLU A 71 0.68 -1.15 13.37
N LEU A 72 -0.41 -0.56 12.85
CA LEU A 72 -0.83 -0.73 11.46
C LEU A 72 0.26 -0.25 10.51
N ALA A 73 0.88 0.90 10.77
CA ALA A 73 1.98 1.42 9.96
C ALA A 73 3.16 0.44 9.93
N GLY A 74 3.53 -0.15 11.08
CA GLY A 74 4.59 -1.17 11.15
C GLY A 74 4.26 -2.43 10.36
N SER A 75 3.01 -2.91 10.42
CA SER A 75 2.55 -4.05 9.65
C SER A 75 2.58 -3.78 8.13
N VAL A 76 2.07 -2.62 7.70
CA VAL A 76 2.09 -2.20 6.28
C VAL A 76 3.53 -2.06 5.78
N GLU A 77 4.43 -1.45 6.55
CA GLU A 77 5.84 -1.32 6.18
C GLU A 77 6.49 -2.69 5.92
N THR A 78 6.20 -3.67 6.79
CA THR A 78 6.73 -5.02 6.67
C THR A 78 6.26 -5.68 5.37
N VAL A 79 4.95 -5.64 5.10
CA VAL A 79 4.36 -6.18 3.87
C VAL A 79 4.94 -5.52 2.62
N VAL A 80 5.11 -4.19 2.63
CA VAL A 80 5.68 -3.44 1.50
C VAL A 80 7.13 -3.85 1.24
N LYS A 81 7.94 -4.06 2.30
CA LYS A 81 9.32 -4.53 2.17
C LYS A 81 9.41 -5.98 1.67
N GLU A 82 8.57 -6.87 2.18
CA GLU A 82 8.52 -8.26 1.73
C GLU A 82 8.13 -8.35 0.26
N TYR A 83 7.09 -7.60 -0.14
CA TYR A 83 6.65 -7.53 -1.53
C TYR A 83 7.73 -6.98 -2.46
N HIS A 84 8.42 -5.90 -2.06
CA HIS A 84 9.54 -5.35 -2.83
C HIS A 84 10.66 -6.40 -3.03
N GLY A 85 11.02 -7.13 -1.96
CA GLY A 85 12.01 -8.21 -2.04
C GLY A 85 11.54 -9.44 -2.85
N GLU A 86 10.23 -9.65 -3.03
CA GLU A 86 9.70 -10.65 -3.96
C GLU A 86 9.83 -10.19 -5.42
N ILE A 87 9.55 -8.92 -5.71
CA ILE A 87 9.70 -8.38 -7.07
C ILE A 87 11.17 -8.39 -7.49
N ASP A 88 12.09 -7.96 -6.63
CA ASP A 88 13.52 -7.94 -6.96
C ASP A 88 14.03 -9.32 -7.41
N ARG A 89 13.64 -10.38 -6.68
CA ARG A 89 13.96 -11.77 -7.05
C ARG A 89 13.32 -12.18 -8.38
N GLY A 90 12.11 -11.70 -8.65
CA GLY A 90 11.41 -11.93 -9.92
C GLY A 90 12.11 -11.24 -11.10
N ASP A 91 12.57 -10.00 -10.90
CA ASP A 91 13.30 -9.23 -11.91
C ASP A 91 14.66 -9.86 -12.21
N ASP A 92 15.39 -10.31 -11.19
CA ASP A 92 16.68 -11.00 -11.38
C ASP A 92 16.51 -12.32 -12.16
N ALA A 93 15.45 -13.07 -11.87
CA ALA A 93 15.11 -14.28 -12.62
C ALA A 93 14.72 -13.96 -14.08
N MET A 94 14.00 -12.86 -14.29
CA MET A 94 13.61 -12.40 -15.62
C MET A 94 14.83 -11.95 -16.44
N GLU A 95 15.73 -11.18 -15.83
CA GLU A 95 16.98 -10.74 -16.44
C GLU A 95 17.84 -11.93 -16.87
N ALA A 96 18.02 -12.92 -15.99
CA ALA A 96 18.74 -14.15 -16.31
C ALA A 96 18.09 -14.89 -17.50
N ALA A 97 16.76 -15.04 -17.51
CA ALA A 97 16.05 -15.69 -18.60
C ALA A 97 16.18 -14.94 -19.94
N VAL A 98 16.20 -13.61 -19.92
CA VAL A 98 16.40 -12.79 -21.14
C VAL A 98 17.82 -12.97 -21.69
N VAL A 99 18.83 -12.99 -20.82
CA VAL A 99 20.23 -13.24 -21.20
C VAL A 99 20.39 -14.64 -21.80
N ASP A 100 19.86 -15.67 -21.14
CA ASP A 100 19.93 -17.06 -21.62
C ASP A 100 19.25 -17.21 -23.00
N ALA A 101 18.08 -16.59 -23.18
CA ALA A 101 17.37 -16.60 -24.45
C ALA A 101 18.15 -15.89 -25.56
N PHE A 102 18.82 -14.77 -25.26
CA PHE A 102 19.68 -14.06 -26.20
C PHE A 102 20.88 -14.93 -26.60
N VAL A 103 21.61 -15.50 -25.63
CA VAL A 103 22.75 -16.39 -25.87
C VAL A 103 22.37 -17.58 -26.75
N ALA A 104 21.21 -18.20 -26.48
CA ALA A 104 20.72 -19.33 -27.27
C ALA A 104 20.44 -18.94 -28.74
N ARG A 105 19.83 -17.76 -28.98
CA ARG A 105 19.54 -17.25 -30.34
C ARG A 105 20.82 -16.91 -31.09
N VAL A 106 21.76 -16.23 -30.45
CA VAL A 106 23.05 -15.87 -31.06
C VAL A 106 23.84 -17.12 -31.43
N ARG A 107 23.90 -18.14 -30.54
CA ARG A 107 24.60 -19.40 -30.85
C ARG A 107 24.00 -20.13 -32.05
N ARG A 108 22.67 -20.07 -32.22
CA ARG A 108 21.98 -20.73 -33.33
C ARG A 108 22.21 -20.02 -34.66
N ASP A 109 22.22 -18.68 -34.65
CA ASP A 109 22.22 -17.84 -35.85
C ASP A 109 23.57 -17.13 -36.08
N VAL A 110 24.66 -17.63 -35.47
CA VAL A 110 25.98 -16.95 -35.40
C VAL A 110 26.64 -16.71 -36.76
N SER A 111 26.28 -17.47 -37.79
CA SER A 111 26.83 -17.32 -39.15
C SER A 111 26.08 -16.29 -40.00
N ASP A 112 25.01 -15.68 -39.47
CA ASP A 112 24.19 -14.68 -40.15
C ASP A 112 24.23 -13.36 -39.36
N ASP A 113 25.14 -12.47 -39.79
CA ASP A 113 25.38 -11.19 -39.12
C ASP A 113 24.10 -10.35 -38.99
N ALA A 114 23.23 -10.37 -40.01
CA ALA A 114 21.99 -9.60 -40.00
C ALA A 114 21.01 -10.10 -38.92
N LEU A 115 20.95 -11.42 -38.70
CA LEU A 115 20.16 -11.99 -37.61
C LEU A 115 20.77 -11.69 -36.23
N VAL A 116 22.10 -11.74 -36.10
CA VAL A 116 22.79 -11.41 -34.84
C VAL A 116 22.54 -9.96 -34.42
N ASP A 117 22.57 -9.02 -35.38
CA ASP A 117 22.26 -7.61 -35.13
C ASP A 117 20.81 -7.43 -34.66
N SER A 118 19.86 -8.08 -35.34
CA SER A 118 18.44 -8.08 -34.96
C SER A 118 18.21 -8.64 -33.54
N HIS A 119 18.87 -9.75 -33.18
CA HIS A 119 18.80 -10.32 -31.83
C HIS A 119 19.37 -9.36 -30.78
N SER A 120 20.44 -8.65 -31.12
CA SER A 120 21.08 -7.67 -30.24
C SER A 120 20.20 -6.46 -29.98
N GLU A 121 19.48 -5.97 -31.00
CA GLU A 121 18.47 -4.91 -30.84
C GLU A 121 17.31 -5.36 -29.96
N ALA A 122 16.79 -6.57 -30.21
CA ALA A 122 15.72 -7.15 -29.40
C ALA A 122 16.14 -7.33 -27.93
N PHE A 123 17.37 -7.78 -27.68
CA PHE A 123 17.94 -7.91 -26.33
C PHE A 123 18.07 -6.55 -25.64
N ARG A 124 18.63 -5.54 -26.32
CA ARG A 124 18.72 -4.17 -25.78
C ARG A 124 17.34 -3.62 -25.43
N SER A 125 16.35 -3.82 -26.30
CA SER A 125 14.97 -3.40 -26.05
C SER A 125 14.36 -4.12 -24.83
N ALA A 126 14.58 -5.42 -24.70
CA ALA A 126 14.09 -6.19 -23.55
C ALA A 126 14.73 -5.73 -22.23
N MET A 127 16.06 -5.56 -22.21
CA MET A 127 16.78 -5.07 -21.03
C MET A 127 16.37 -3.65 -20.63
N GLN A 128 16.10 -2.78 -21.61
CA GLN A 128 15.59 -1.45 -21.32
C GLN A 128 14.23 -1.51 -20.62
N ARG A 129 13.32 -2.39 -21.06
CA ARG A 129 12.02 -2.58 -20.41
C ARG A 129 12.14 -3.06 -18.97
N VAL A 130 13.02 -4.03 -18.69
CA VAL A 130 13.28 -4.49 -17.31
C VAL A 130 13.74 -3.33 -16.43
N ARG A 131 14.63 -2.47 -16.94
CA ARG A 131 15.11 -1.28 -16.21
C ARG A 131 14.01 -0.26 -15.97
N ASP A 132 13.19 0.00 -16.98
CA ASP A 132 12.07 0.94 -16.89
C ASP A 132 11.04 0.44 -15.86
N ASP A 133 10.73 -0.86 -15.88
CA ASP A 133 9.82 -1.50 -14.93
C ASP A 133 10.36 -1.42 -13.50
N ARG A 134 11.65 -1.72 -13.29
CA ARG A 134 12.33 -1.57 -11.99
C ARG A 134 12.30 -0.13 -11.48
N ALA A 135 12.46 0.86 -12.36
CA ALA A 135 12.36 2.26 -11.98
C ALA A 135 10.94 2.66 -11.54
N VAL A 136 9.91 2.17 -12.25
CA VAL A 136 8.50 2.38 -11.88
C VAL A 136 8.17 1.72 -10.55
N GLU A 137 8.64 0.49 -10.35
CA GLU A 137 8.47 -0.24 -9.09
C GLU A 137 9.12 0.50 -7.93
N MET A 138 10.37 0.92 -8.08
CA MET A 138 11.11 1.66 -7.04
C MET A 138 10.39 2.97 -6.65
N ASN A 139 9.78 3.65 -7.62
CA ASN A 139 8.97 4.83 -7.34
C ASN A 139 7.70 4.49 -6.57
N ARG A 140 7.04 3.36 -6.86
CA ARG A 140 5.86 2.89 -6.09
C ARG A 140 6.24 2.46 -4.68
N TYR A 141 7.37 1.78 -4.50
CA TYR A 141 7.90 1.39 -3.21
C TYR A 141 8.14 2.62 -2.32
N ARG A 142 8.83 3.64 -2.84
CA ARG A 142 9.05 4.92 -2.13
C ARG A 142 7.74 5.59 -1.74
N ALA A 143 6.80 5.72 -2.69
CA ALA A 143 5.50 6.32 -2.41
C ALA A 143 4.72 5.54 -1.34
N ALA A 144 4.87 4.21 -1.29
CA ALA A 144 4.26 3.39 -0.25
C ALA A 144 4.90 3.64 1.13
N LEU A 145 6.22 3.79 1.20
CA LEU A 145 6.92 4.16 2.44
C LEU A 145 6.55 5.57 2.92
N ASP A 146 6.45 6.54 2.01
CA ASP A 146 6.02 7.91 2.36
C ASP A 146 4.61 7.90 2.99
N ASN A 147 3.71 7.03 2.50
CA ASN A 147 2.38 6.86 3.09
C ASN A 147 2.43 6.24 4.49
N VAL A 148 3.33 5.27 4.73
CA VAL A 148 3.56 4.70 6.07
C VAL A 148 4.02 5.80 7.03
N ASP A 149 4.94 6.66 6.61
CA ASP A 149 5.44 7.76 7.41
C ASP A 149 4.36 8.79 7.74
N LEU A 150 3.46 9.06 6.79
CA LEU A 150 2.28 9.90 7.02
C LEU A 150 1.34 9.29 8.07
N VAL A 151 1.09 7.97 8.04
CA VAL A 151 0.28 7.30 9.07
C VAL A 151 0.93 7.42 10.46
N ARG A 152 2.26 7.28 10.54
CA ARG A 152 3.01 7.50 11.79
C ARG A 152 2.95 8.94 12.26
N GLU A 153 2.94 9.91 11.36
CA GLU A 153 2.76 11.31 11.70
C GLU A 153 1.36 11.57 12.29
N VAL A 154 0.31 11.01 11.68
CA VAL A 154 -1.05 11.09 12.21
C VAL A 154 -1.14 10.46 13.59
N ALA A 155 -0.56 9.27 13.79
CA ALA A 155 -0.49 8.62 15.09
C ALA A 155 0.19 9.50 16.16
N ARG A 156 1.32 10.15 15.81
CA ARG A 156 2.00 11.11 16.72
C ARG A 156 1.12 12.33 17.02
N GLY A 157 0.41 12.85 16.02
CA GLY A 157 -0.54 13.95 16.19
C GLY A 157 -1.67 13.59 17.16
N LEU A 158 -2.26 12.40 17.02
CA LEU A 158 -3.30 11.91 17.93
C LEU A 158 -2.80 11.74 19.37
N ARG A 159 -1.59 11.20 19.58
CA ARG A 159 -0.99 11.10 20.93
C ARG A 159 -0.83 12.48 21.58
N ARG A 160 -0.40 13.47 20.80
CA ARG A 160 -0.24 14.83 21.28
C ARG A 160 -1.60 15.43 21.67
N LEU A 161 -2.60 15.34 20.80
CA LEU A 161 -3.95 15.85 21.07
C LEU A 161 -4.58 15.18 22.31
N ALA A 162 -4.40 13.87 22.47
CA ALA A 162 -4.89 13.16 23.65
C ALA A 162 -4.22 13.64 24.95
N THR A 163 -2.92 13.92 24.90
CA THR A 163 -2.20 14.44 26.08
C THR A 163 -2.67 15.86 26.43
N GLU A 164 -2.87 16.71 25.41
CA GLU A 164 -3.41 18.06 25.59
C GLU A 164 -4.85 18.00 26.14
N SER A 165 -5.71 17.12 25.64
CA SER A 165 -7.10 16.99 26.13
C SER A 165 -7.19 16.49 27.58
N MET A 166 -6.34 15.54 27.99
CA MET A 166 -6.24 15.11 29.39
C MET A 166 -5.85 16.28 30.30
N SER A 167 -4.89 17.11 29.86
CA SER A 167 -4.48 18.28 30.65
C SER A 167 -5.60 19.31 30.80
N PHE A 168 -6.39 19.53 29.75
CA PHE A 168 -7.56 20.42 29.82
C PHE A 168 -8.64 19.86 30.75
N GLU A 169 -8.87 18.56 30.76
CA GLU A 169 -9.82 17.92 31.67
C GLU A 169 -9.40 18.08 33.14
N ASP A 170 -8.11 17.89 33.45
CA ASP A 170 -7.56 18.07 34.79
C ASP A 170 -7.65 19.53 35.26
N ASP A 171 -7.33 20.49 34.40
CA ASP A 171 -7.46 21.92 34.69
C ASP A 171 -8.92 22.33 34.92
N ALA A 172 -9.85 21.83 34.09
CA ALA A 172 -11.28 22.09 34.26
C ALA A 172 -11.82 21.50 35.57
N ARG A 173 -11.42 20.27 35.92
CA ARG A 173 -11.79 19.65 37.21
C ARG A 173 -11.26 20.47 38.37
N ARG A 174 -9.99 20.89 38.33
CA ARG A 174 -9.37 21.69 39.38
C ARG A 174 -10.08 23.04 39.56
N TYR A 175 -10.42 23.70 38.46
CA TYR A 175 -11.18 24.95 38.48
C TYR A 175 -12.57 24.76 39.12
N LEU A 176 -13.30 23.72 38.75
CA LEU A 176 -14.62 23.40 39.34
C LEU A 176 -14.52 23.10 40.84
N PHE A 177 -13.52 22.33 41.27
CA PHE A 177 -13.29 22.08 42.69
C PHE A 177 -12.99 23.36 43.46
N SER A 178 -12.15 24.24 42.92
CA SER A 178 -11.85 25.54 43.53
C SER A 178 -13.09 26.42 43.66
N LEU A 179 -13.99 26.43 42.66
CA LEU A 179 -15.25 27.17 42.74
C LEU A 179 -16.18 26.59 43.83
N LEU A 180 -16.31 25.28 43.91
CA LEU A 180 -17.15 24.61 44.92
C LEU A 180 -16.63 24.88 46.34
N GLU A 181 -15.30 24.86 46.54
CA GLU A 181 -14.68 25.17 47.83
C GLU A 181 -14.89 26.64 48.24
N SER A 182 -14.83 27.57 47.27
CA SER A 182 -15.12 28.99 47.54
C SER A 182 -16.59 29.21 47.91
N ALA A 183 -17.51 28.50 47.25
CA ALA A 183 -18.95 28.57 47.54
C ALA A 183 -19.31 27.97 48.91
N SER A 184 -18.70 26.85 49.31
CA SER A 184 -18.94 26.24 50.62
C SER A 184 -18.37 27.09 51.77
N SER A 185 -17.22 27.73 51.55
CA SER A 185 -16.58 28.60 52.54
C SER A 185 -17.39 29.89 52.79
N GLY A 186 -18.02 30.45 51.74
CA GLY A 186 -18.85 31.65 51.83
C GLY A 186 -20.22 31.47 52.51
N ALA A 187 -20.69 30.22 52.68
CA ALA A 187 -21.97 29.93 53.33
C ALA A 187 -21.90 29.96 54.87
N THR A 188 -20.71 30.11 55.46
CA THR A 188 -20.50 30.11 56.93
C THR A 188 -20.38 31.54 57.45
N THR A 189 -21.32 32.41 57.11
CA THR A 189 -21.44 33.75 57.72
C THR A 189 -22.27 33.60 59.01
N PRO A 190 -21.69 33.78 60.21
CA PRO A 190 -22.42 33.65 61.47
C PRO A 190 -23.38 34.81 61.66
N GLY A 191 -24.59 34.50 62.14
CA GLY A 191 -25.62 35.48 62.46
C GLY A 191 -25.15 36.53 63.47
N THR A 192 -25.56 37.77 63.20
CA THR A 192 -25.83 38.80 64.21
C THR A 192 -27.24 38.65 64.74
#